data_AF-A0A926Q6C4-F1
#
_entry.id   AF-A0A926Q6C4-F1
#
_cell.length_a   1.000
_cell.length_b   1.000
_cell.length_c   1.000
_cell.angle_alpha   90.00
_cell.angle_beta   90.00
_cell.angle_gamma   90.00
#
_symmetry.space_group_name_H-M   'P 1'
#
loop_
_entity.id
_entity.type
_entity.pdbx_description
1 polymer ?
#
loop_
_entity_poly.entity_id
_entity_poly.type
_entity_poly.pdbx_seq_one_letter_code
_entity_poly.pdbx_strand_id
1 'polypeptide(L)'
;MSQYTGRPEDPTRGRPADDTDEPDEFDDLDEDFEDEPRGFGATLLAGIKELVIVVVLAMALSFIVKTWLFQAFYIPSGSMENTLVRDDRVIVSKLTPGPFDLKRGDVVVFEDPGVPSPWLGGAGGVRSTVGGPFHDALVFVGLLPEDSENHLIKRVIGLPGDHVEADGDSGEIKVNGVEITEPYVKPGDAPSEGKKFDIVVPAGRVWVMGDHRSDSSDSRWHDDGTGATGSVPMDKIVGRALFVVWPIDHVTWLGVPERTFAEVPSPTTPSTRPTGKSTLNPAPGGKPSASTTKVAS
;
A
#
# COMPACT_ATOMS: atom_id res chain seq x y z
N MET A 1 -48.44 -33.46 80.13
CA MET A 1 -48.67 -33.32 81.59
C MET A 1 -47.56 -32.43 82.11
N SER A 2 -47.72 -31.11 82.19
CA SER A 2 -48.63 -30.30 83.03
C SER A 2 -48.07 -30.06 84.43
N GLN A 3 -47.87 -28.76 84.69
CA GLN A 3 -47.86 -28.03 85.98
C GLN A 3 -46.49 -27.93 86.67
N TYR A 4 -45.88 -26.74 86.83
CA TYR A 4 -46.31 -25.45 87.43
C TYR A 4 -46.27 -25.46 88.97
N THR A 5 -45.92 -24.28 89.51
CA THR A 5 -45.82 -23.86 90.93
C THR A 5 -44.45 -24.18 91.58
N GLY A 6 -43.76 -23.27 92.28
CA GLY A 6 -44.15 -21.96 92.80
C GLY A 6 -42.97 -21.17 93.41
N ARG A 7 -43.28 -19.89 93.60
CA ARG A 7 -42.59 -18.68 94.14
C ARG A 7 -42.35 -18.76 95.68
N PRO A 8 -41.96 -17.68 96.40
CA PRO A 8 -40.87 -16.66 96.34
C PRO A 8 -39.86 -16.86 97.50
N GLU A 9 -38.79 -16.09 97.62
CA GLU A 9 -38.48 -15.01 98.62
C GLU A 9 -36.94 -14.83 98.48
N ASP A 10 -36.25 -13.69 98.56
CA ASP A 10 -36.17 -12.68 99.64
C ASP A 10 -35.24 -11.54 99.09
N PRO A 11 -35.40 -10.28 99.55
CA PRO A 11 -34.87 -9.09 98.92
C PRO A 11 -33.55 -8.60 99.53
N THR A 12 -32.99 -7.60 98.87
CA THR A 12 -31.92 -6.70 99.34
C THR A 12 -30.52 -7.30 99.49
N ARG A 13 -29.62 -6.88 98.58
CA ARG A 13 -28.64 -5.79 98.82
C ARG A 13 -27.34 -6.07 98.05
N GLY A 14 -26.99 -5.18 97.11
CA GLY A 14 -25.62 -5.03 96.60
C GLY A 14 -25.46 -5.17 95.08
N ARG A 15 -25.42 -4.03 94.38
CA ARG A 15 -24.64 -3.83 93.13
C ARG A 15 -23.42 -2.97 93.53
N PRO A 16 -22.29 -2.95 92.80
CA PRO A 16 -22.22 -2.99 91.34
C PRO A 16 -21.17 -3.98 90.77
N ALA A 17 -21.48 -4.54 89.60
CA ALA A 17 -20.77 -4.28 88.33
C ALA A 17 -19.37 -4.87 88.29
N ASP A 18 -19.23 -5.97 87.56
CA ASP A 18 -18.39 -6.11 86.37
C ASP A 18 -18.31 -7.61 86.05
N ASP A 19 -18.56 -7.96 84.79
CA ASP A 19 -18.13 -9.19 84.10
C ASP A 19 -19.14 -9.54 82.99
N THR A 20 -18.76 -9.10 81.79
CA THR A 20 -18.72 -9.85 80.52
C THR A 20 -19.79 -10.92 80.26
N ASP A 21 -20.65 -10.62 79.28
CA ASP A 21 -21.22 -11.62 78.36
C ASP A 21 -21.25 -11.03 76.94
N GLU A 22 -20.55 -11.68 76.02
CA GLU A 22 -20.82 -11.68 74.56
C GLU A 22 -22.04 -12.59 74.27
N PRO A 23 -22.56 -12.67 73.03
CA PRO A 23 -22.88 -11.67 72.02
C PRO A 23 -24.39 -11.81 71.63
N ASP A 24 -24.74 -11.47 70.39
CA ASP A 24 -26.08 -11.47 69.75
C ASP A 24 -26.71 -10.06 69.84
N GLU A 25 -26.87 -9.32 68.75
CA GLU A 25 -27.83 -9.64 67.69
C GLU A 25 -27.50 -8.78 66.44
N PHE A 26 -27.71 -9.36 65.27
CA PHE A 26 -27.57 -8.72 63.96
C PHE A 26 -28.43 -7.46 63.88
N ASP A 27 -27.84 -6.34 63.49
CA ASP A 27 -28.61 -5.25 62.88
C ASP A 27 -27.90 -4.86 61.58
N ASP A 28 -28.57 -5.21 60.49
CA ASP A 28 -28.28 -4.83 59.13
C ASP A 28 -28.21 -3.29 59.05
N LEU A 29 -27.01 -2.76 58.92
CA LEU A 29 -26.82 -1.42 58.38
C LEU A 29 -26.06 -1.60 57.09
N ASP A 30 -26.86 -1.60 56.02
CA ASP A 30 -26.47 -1.20 54.69
C ASP A 30 -25.39 -0.11 54.80
N GLU A 31 -24.13 -0.44 54.50
CA GLU A 31 -23.22 0.60 54.07
C GLU A 31 -23.76 1.07 52.73
N ASP A 32 -24.50 2.16 52.79
CA ASP A 32 -24.74 3.03 51.67
C ASP A 32 -23.38 3.28 51.03
N PHE A 33 -23.14 2.58 49.92
CA PHE A 33 -22.22 3.06 48.90
C PHE A 33 -22.70 4.46 48.56
N GLU A 34 -22.11 5.46 49.23
CA GLU A 34 -22.22 6.85 48.88
C GLU A 34 -21.70 6.95 47.44
N ASP A 35 -22.60 6.76 46.47
CA ASP A 35 -22.43 7.22 45.11
C ASP A 35 -22.38 8.74 45.21
N GLU A 36 -21.18 9.25 45.52
CA GLU A 36 -20.84 10.67 45.41
C GLU A 36 -21.39 11.13 44.06
N PRO A 37 -22.34 12.10 44.05
CA PRO A 37 -22.95 12.52 42.80
C PRO A 37 -21.86 13.16 41.97
N ARG A 38 -21.33 12.40 40.99
CA ARG A 38 -20.35 12.91 40.03
C ARG A 38 -20.94 14.17 39.44
N GLY A 39 -20.41 15.31 39.88
CA GLY A 39 -20.98 16.60 39.55
C GLY A 39 -21.16 16.68 38.03
N PHE A 40 -22.21 17.36 37.57
CA PHE A 40 -22.53 17.51 36.15
C PHE A 40 -21.30 17.88 35.28
N GLY A 41 -20.32 18.60 35.84
CA GLY A 41 -19.02 18.89 35.23
C GLY A 41 -18.04 17.72 35.12
N ALA A 42 -18.02 16.76 36.05
CA ALA A 42 -17.20 15.55 35.98
C ALA A 42 -17.71 14.58 34.90
N THR A 43 -19.02 14.46 34.73
CA THR A 43 -19.64 13.68 33.64
C THR A 43 -19.41 14.34 32.29
N LEU A 44 -19.43 15.68 32.22
CA LEU A 44 -19.10 16.45 31.01
C LEU A 44 -17.60 16.38 30.67
N LEU A 45 -16.71 16.50 31.65
CA LEU A 45 -15.25 16.36 31.47
C LEU A 45 -14.86 14.94 31.07
N ALA A 46 -15.52 13.92 31.62
CA ALA A 46 -15.34 12.53 31.19
C ALA A 46 -15.80 12.33 29.74
N GLY A 47 -16.95 12.90 29.34
CA GLY A 47 -17.43 12.85 27.95
C GLY A 47 -16.51 13.59 26.98
N ILE A 48 -15.98 14.76 27.36
CA ILE A 48 -14.97 15.48 26.55
C ILE A 48 -13.68 14.66 26.44
N LYS A 49 -13.22 14.03 27.53
CA LYS A 49 -12.04 13.15 27.52
C LYS A 49 -12.21 11.98 26.57
N GLU A 50 -13.35 11.29 26.59
CA GLU A 50 -13.66 10.18 25.68
C GLU A 50 -13.71 10.65 24.22
N LEU A 51 -14.36 11.79 23.94
CA LEU A 51 -14.40 12.38 22.61
C LEU A 51 -12.98 12.71 22.11
N VAL A 52 -12.15 13.34 22.94
CA VAL A 52 -10.76 13.67 22.60
C VAL A 52 -9.96 12.39 22.34
N ILE A 53 -10.11 11.35 23.16
CA ILE A 53 -9.43 10.06 22.94
C ILE A 53 -9.85 9.44 21.62
N VAL A 54 -11.15 9.43 21.29
CA VAL A 54 -11.66 8.89 20.02
C VAL A 54 -11.10 9.68 18.84
N VAL A 55 -11.10 11.02 18.92
CA VAL A 55 -10.56 11.88 17.86
C VAL A 55 -9.06 11.64 17.68
N VAL A 56 -8.29 11.60 18.77
CA VAL A 56 -6.84 11.34 18.73
C VAL A 56 -6.56 9.95 18.18
N LEU A 57 -7.32 8.93 18.58
CA LEU A 57 -7.16 7.56 18.07
C LEU A 57 -7.49 7.49 16.57
N ALA A 58 -8.57 8.14 16.13
CA ALA A 58 -8.93 8.21 14.72
C ALA A 58 -7.86 8.95 13.89
N MET A 59 -7.29 10.03 14.42
CA MET A 59 -6.18 10.74 13.79
C MET A 59 -4.92 9.88 13.74
N ALA A 60 -4.57 9.18 14.81
CA ALA A 60 -3.41 8.29 14.87
C ALA A 60 -3.55 7.12 13.88
N LEU A 61 -4.73 6.49 13.83
CA LEU A 61 -5.03 5.42 12.89
C LEU A 61 -5.01 5.94 11.44
N SER A 62 -5.63 7.09 11.18
CA SER A 62 -5.59 7.76 9.87
C SER A 62 -4.17 8.09 9.45
N PHE A 63 -3.33 8.56 10.38
CA PHE A 63 -1.93 8.83 10.15
C PHE A 63 -1.20 7.54 9.75
N ILE A 64 -1.26 6.49 10.59
CA ILE A 64 -0.62 5.20 10.30
C ILE A 64 -1.06 4.67 8.93
N VAL A 65 -2.36 4.61 8.65
CA VAL A 65 -2.84 4.13 7.36
C VAL A 65 -2.31 5.00 6.23
N LYS A 66 -2.39 6.32 6.32
CA LYS A 66 -1.90 7.22 5.26
C LYS A 66 -0.40 7.10 5.03
N THR A 67 0.40 6.96 6.09
CA THR A 67 1.84 6.80 6.01
C THR A 67 2.24 5.51 5.28
N TRP A 68 1.42 4.46 5.41
CA TRP A 68 1.68 3.18 4.72
C TRP A 68 1.09 3.12 3.30
N LEU A 69 0.09 3.96 2.98
CA LEU A 69 -0.56 3.97 1.67
C LEU A 69 0.10 4.90 0.66
N PHE A 70 0.76 5.96 1.13
CA PHE A 70 1.40 6.96 0.28
C PHE A 70 2.88 7.10 0.59
N GLN A 71 3.69 7.30 -0.44
CA GLN A 71 5.13 7.48 -0.31
C GLN A 71 5.60 8.66 -1.18
N ALA A 72 6.52 9.47 -0.65
CA ALA A 72 7.10 10.60 -1.36
C ALA A 72 8.42 10.21 -2.02
N PHE A 73 8.59 10.54 -3.31
CA PHE A 73 9.82 10.33 -4.07
C PHE A 73 10.36 11.64 -4.62
N TYR A 74 11.69 11.78 -4.66
CA TYR A 74 12.40 12.85 -5.33
C TYR A 74 12.81 12.44 -6.75
N ILE A 75 12.64 13.34 -7.74
CA ILE A 75 12.95 13.10 -9.15
C ILE A 75 14.34 13.65 -9.52
N PRO A 76 15.36 12.77 -9.70
CA PRO A 76 16.73 13.21 -9.96
C PRO A 76 17.06 13.38 -11.45
N SER A 77 16.20 12.92 -12.37
CA SER A 77 16.48 12.83 -13.80
C SER A 77 15.40 13.44 -14.68
N GLY A 78 15.79 13.80 -15.92
CA GLY A 78 14.92 14.45 -16.91
C GLY A 78 14.14 13.49 -17.82
N SER A 79 14.17 12.17 -17.55
CA SER A 79 13.59 11.17 -18.46
C SER A 79 12.05 11.20 -18.58
N MET A 80 11.41 11.97 -17.70
CA MET A 80 9.97 12.22 -17.69
C MET A 80 9.64 13.70 -17.95
N GLU A 81 10.60 14.50 -18.43
CA GLU A 81 10.38 15.92 -18.76
C GLU A 81 9.15 16.11 -19.66
N ASN A 82 8.50 17.27 -19.53
CA ASN A 82 7.12 17.58 -19.96
C ASN A 82 6.03 17.12 -18.97
N THR A 83 6.25 16.03 -18.24
CA THR A 83 5.34 15.56 -17.17
C THR A 83 5.92 15.75 -15.78
N LEU A 84 7.19 15.40 -15.59
CA LEU A 84 7.95 15.54 -14.35
C LEU A 84 9.30 16.18 -14.66
N VAL A 85 9.65 17.21 -13.91
CA VAL A 85 10.92 17.93 -14.06
C VAL A 85 11.86 17.51 -12.94
N ARG A 86 13.16 17.67 -13.15
CA ARG A 86 14.16 17.48 -12.10
C ARG A 86 13.79 18.32 -10.88
N ASP A 87 14.07 17.78 -9.71
CA ASP A 87 13.74 18.36 -8.39
C ASP A 87 12.28 18.29 -7.96
N ASP A 88 11.38 17.74 -8.79
CA ASP A 88 10.01 17.46 -8.38
C ASP A 88 9.98 16.46 -7.21
N ARG A 89 9.02 16.66 -6.31
CA ARG A 89 8.64 15.67 -5.30
C ARG A 89 7.25 15.14 -5.62
N VAL A 90 7.17 13.82 -5.81
CA VAL A 90 5.93 13.15 -6.20
C VAL A 90 5.37 12.31 -5.08
N ILE A 91 4.06 12.31 -4.93
CA ILE A 91 3.33 11.40 -4.04
C ILE A 91 2.86 10.19 -4.84
N VAL A 92 3.22 9.02 -4.35
CA VAL A 92 2.96 7.72 -4.94
C VAL A 92 1.99 6.94 -4.06
N SER A 93 0.95 6.37 -4.67
CA SER A 93 -0.01 5.46 -4.03
C SER A 93 0.45 4.01 -4.16
N LYS A 94 0.64 3.33 -3.03
CA LYS A 94 1.02 1.91 -2.94
C LYS A 94 -0.17 0.96 -3.11
N LEU A 95 -1.35 1.50 -3.44
CA LEU A 95 -2.57 0.72 -3.69
C LEU A 95 -2.66 0.20 -5.14
N THR A 96 -1.68 0.54 -5.98
CA THR A 96 -1.65 0.20 -7.41
C THR A 96 -0.23 -0.21 -7.82
N PRO A 97 0.02 -1.47 -8.23
CA PRO A 97 -0.94 -2.57 -8.39
C PRO A 97 -1.30 -3.22 -7.04
N GLY A 98 -2.53 -3.69 -6.89
CA GLY A 98 -2.97 -4.41 -5.70
C GLY A 98 -4.50 -4.41 -5.55
N PRO A 99 -5.08 -3.66 -4.60
CA PRO A 99 -6.53 -3.46 -4.53
C PRO A 99 -7.08 -2.69 -5.73
N PHE A 100 -6.25 -1.87 -6.39
CA PHE A 100 -6.58 -1.25 -7.68
C PHE A 100 -5.69 -1.80 -8.79
N ASP A 101 -6.28 -1.97 -9.96
CA ASP A 101 -5.57 -2.41 -11.16
C ASP A 101 -4.82 -1.24 -11.80
N LEU A 102 -3.65 -1.54 -12.37
CA LEU A 102 -2.90 -0.62 -13.23
C LEU A 102 -3.65 -0.37 -14.54
N LYS A 103 -3.55 0.87 -15.02
CA LYS A 103 -4.11 1.29 -16.31
C LYS A 103 -2.99 1.74 -17.24
N ARG A 104 -3.23 1.62 -18.54
CA ARG A 104 -2.40 2.27 -19.56
C ARG A 104 -2.40 3.78 -19.31
N GLY A 105 -1.24 4.40 -19.43
CA GLY A 105 -1.01 5.79 -19.13
C GLY A 105 -0.72 6.11 -17.67
N ASP A 106 -0.82 5.16 -16.74
CA ASP A 106 -0.39 5.38 -15.36
C ASP A 106 1.11 5.69 -15.30
N VAL A 107 1.50 6.67 -14.49
CA VAL A 107 2.91 6.91 -14.16
C VAL A 107 3.24 6.11 -12.90
N VAL A 108 4.24 5.24 -12.98
CA VAL A 108 4.57 4.28 -11.92
C VAL A 108 6.00 4.45 -11.46
N VAL A 109 6.22 4.26 -10.15
CA VAL A 109 7.55 4.10 -9.56
C VAL A 109 7.79 2.61 -9.35
N PHE A 110 8.96 2.13 -9.78
CA PHE A 110 9.36 0.73 -9.65
C PHE A 110 10.84 0.61 -9.30
N GLU A 111 11.18 -0.48 -8.62
CA GLU A 111 12.56 -0.87 -8.36
C GLU A 111 13.23 -1.32 -9.68
N ASP A 112 14.52 -1.00 -9.85
CA ASP A 112 15.31 -1.50 -10.98
C ASP A 112 15.18 -3.03 -11.12
N PRO A 113 14.68 -3.56 -12.25
CA PRO A 113 14.54 -5.00 -12.46
C PRO A 113 15.87 -5.76 -12.44
N GLY A 114 17.00 -5.08 -12.73
CA GLY A 114 18.35 -5.65 -12.66
C GLY A 114 18.67 -6.68 -13.74
N VAL A 115 17.72 -6.99 -14.64
CA VAL A 115 17.85 -8.04 -15.66
C VAL A 115 17.58 -7.48 -17.07
N PRO A 116 18.37 -7.88 -18.09
CA PRO A 116 19.59 -8.69 -18.02
C PRO A 116 20.80 -7.91 -17.43
N SER A 117 20.68 -6.60 -17.32
CA SER A 117 21.61 -5.71 -16.62
C SER A 117 20.82 -4.60 -15.91
N PRO A 118 21.38 -3.96 -14.86
CA PRO A 118 20.75 -2.81 -14.21
C PRO A 118 20.38 -1.72 -15.20
N TRP A 119 19.17 -1.19 -15.06
CA TRP A 119 18.68 -0.05 -15.85
C TRP A 119 19.33 1.24 -15.36
N LEU A 120 19.56 1.32 -14.04
CA LEU A 120 20.39 2.34 -13.43
C LEU A 120 21.84 1.87 -13.56
N GLY A 121 22.57 2.44 -14.52
CA GLY A 121 24.01 2.20 -14.65
C GLY A 121 24.68 2.51 -13.32
N GLY A 122 25.43 1.55 -12.76
CA GLY A 122 25.91 1.49 -11.37
C GLY A 122 26.64 2.72 -10.83
N ALA A 123 25.92 3.82 -10.67
CA ALA A 123 26.32 4.98 -9.92
C ALA A 123 26.14 4.59 -8.46
N GLY A 124 27.24 4.17 -7.84
CA GLY A 124 27.31 4.01 -6.39
C GLY A 124 26.78 5.28 -5.75
N GLY A 125 25.66 5.13 -5.04
CA GLY A 125 25.01 6.19 -4.31
C GLY A 125 26.00 6.97 -3.47
N VAL A 126 26.00 8.29 -3.63
CA VAL A 126 26.59 9.16 -2.62
C VAL A 126 25.70 9.01 -1.41
N ARG A 127 26.08 8.12 -0.50
CA ARG A 127 25.46 7.99 0.83
C ARG A 127 25.26 9.39 1.38
N SER A 128 24.02 9.89 1.41
CA SER A 128 23.70 11.13 2.10
C SER A 128 24.08 10.92 3.56
N THR A 129 25.23 11.48 3.97
CA THR A 129 25.90 11.24 5.26
C THR A 129 25.18 11.90 6.44
N VAL A 130 23.89 12.23 6.31
CA VAL A 130 23.05 12.76 7.40
C VAL A 130 22.09 11.66 7.86
N GLY A 131 22.65 10.50 8.19
CA GLY A 131 21.91 9.38 8.78
C GLY A 131 21.71 9.61 10.27
N GLY A 132 20.44 9.67 10.70
CA GLY A 132 20.09 9.76 12.12
C GLY A 132 18.58 9.53 12.33
N PRO A 133 18.15 9.14 13.54
CA PRO A 133 16.76 8.76 13.82
C PRO A 133 15.74 9.87 13.54
N PHE A 134 16.17 11.13 13.54
CA PHE A 134 15.33 12.27 13.16
C PHE A 134 15.13 12.37 11.63
N HIS A 135 16.16 12.07 10.83
CA HIS A 135 16.04 12.00 9.37
C HIS A 135 15.11 10.85 8.98
N ASP A 136 15.30 9.67 9.58
CA ASP A 136 14.47 8.49 9.33
C ASP A 136 13.02 8.74 9.75
N ALA A 137 12.79 9.43 10.86
CA ALA A 137 11.46 9.85 11.27
C ALA A 137 10.83 10.79 10.23
N LEU A 138 11.58 11.76 9.69
CA LEU A 138 11.08 12.68 8.67
C LEU A 138 10.79 11.98 7.33
N VAL A 139 11.61 11.02 6.92
CA VAL A 139 11.35 10.16 5.75
C VAL A 139 10.10 9.31 5.99
N PHE A 140 10.04 8.65 7.15
CA PHE A 140 8.90 7.82 7.57
C PHE A 140 7.59 8.61 7.56
N VAL A 141 7.56 9.84 8.08
CA VAL A 141 6.33 10.67 8.07
C VAL A 141 6.08 11.38 6.74
N GLY A 142 6.91 11.15 5.71
CA GLY A 142 6.77 11.74 4.37
C GLY A 142 7.17 13.22 4.27
N LEU A 143 7.86 13.76 5.29
CA LEU A 143 8.40 15.13 5.30
C LEU A 143 9.76 15.24 4.58
N LEU A 144 10.51 14.13 4.48
CA LEU A 144 11.69 14.01 3.65
C LEU A 144 11.46 12.93 2.57
N PRO A 145 11.90 13.17 1.32
CA PRO A 145 11.81 12.16 0.27
C PRO A 145 12.78 11.00 0.53
N GLU A 146 12.39 9.79 0.14
CA GLU A 146 13.36 8.69 0.03
C GLU A 146 14.29 8.93 -1.16
N ASP A 147 15.59 8.65 -0.98
CA ASP A 147 16.57 8.69 -2.04
C ASP A 147 16.22 7.63 -3.11
N SER A 148 16.03 8.07 -4.35
CA SER A 148 15.59 7.24 -5.48
C SER A 148 16.69 6.36 -6.08
N GLU A 149 17.76 6.07 -5.32
CA GLU A 149 18.99 5.42 -5.82
C GLU A 149 18.75 4.08 -6.54
N ASN A 150 17.65 3.38 -6.23
CA ASN A 150 17.28 2.12 -6.88
C ASN A 150 15.90 2.14 -7.54
N HIS A 151 15.28 3.32 -7.68
CA HIS A 151 13.90 3.47 -8.18
C HIS A 151 13.87 4.28 -9.47
N LEU A 152 13.03 3.84 -10.41
CA LEU A 152 12.74 4.55 -11.64
C LEU A 152 11.27 4.96 -11.67
N ILE A 153 10.98 6.06 -12.36
CA ILE A 153 9.62 6.51 -12.65
C ILE A 153 9.42 6.56 -14.16
N LYS A 154 8.37 5.88 -14.66
CA LYS A 154 8.04 5.81 -16.09
C LYS A 154 6.52 5.73 -16.29
N ARG A 155 6.06 5.94 -17.51
CA ARG A 155 4.66 5.76 -17.90
C ARG A 155 4.40 4.35 -18.43
N VAL A 156 3.34 3.71 -17.96
CA VAL A 156 2.84 2.44 -18.49
C VAL A 156 2.24 2.65 -19.87
N ILE A 157 2.76 1.98 -20.87
CA ILE A 157 2.24 2.02 -22.25
C ILE A 157 1.47 0.72 -22.55
N GLY A 158 1.99 -0.43 -22.10
CA GLY A 158 1.36 -1.74 -22.28
C GLY A 158 1.16 -2.49 -20.97
N LEU A 159 -0.02 -3.09 -20.81
CA LEU A 159 -0.39 -4.01 -19.73
C LEU A 159 -0.17 -5.47 -20.16
N PRO A 160 -0.21 -6.45 -19.22
CA PRO A 160 -0.01 -7.86 -19.55
C PRO A 160 -0.91 -8.33 -20.70
N GLY A 161 -0.29 -8.92 -21.73
CA GLY A 161 -0.96 -9.40 -22.94
C GLY A 161 -1.11 -8.37 -24.06
N ASP A 162 -0.85 -7.08 -23.79
CA ASP A 162 -0.88 -6.06 -24.84
C ASP A 162 0.20 -6.33 -25.88
N HIS A 163 -0.18 -6.18 -27.14
CA HIS A 163 0.73 -6.11 -28.26
C HIS A 163 1.14 -4.64 -28.45
N VAL A 164 2.42 -4.33 -28.29
CA VAL A 164 2.96 -2.97 -28.41
C VAL A 164 3.99 -2.98 -29.53
N GLU A 165 3.82 -2.09 -30.50
CA GLU A 165 4.68 -2.02 -31.67
C GLU A 165 4.99 -0.59 -32.08
N ALA A 166 6.15 -0.43 -32.71
CA ALA A 166 6.57 0.74 -33.45
C ALA A 166 7.38 0.27 -34.67
N ASP A 167 7.13 0.86 -35.84
CA ASP A 167 7.77 0.48 -37.09
C ASP A 167 9.22 0.98 -37.25
N GLY A 168 9.64 1.94 -36.41
CA GLY A 168 10.94 2.60 -36.46
C GLY A 168 10.82 4.06 -36.92
N ASP A 169 11.94 4.75 -37.13
CA ASP A 169 11.97 6.17 -37.50
C ASP A 169 11.19 7.08 -36.50
N SER A 170 10.41 8.05 -36.96
CA SER A 170 9.54 8.83 -36.06
C SER A 170 8.28 8.06 -35.61
N GLY A 171 8.18 6.76 -35.93
CA GLY A 171 6.96 5.96 -35.91
C GLY A 171 6.13 6.10 -34.64
N GLU A 172 4.82 6.26 -34.85
CA GLU A 172 3.80 6.31 -33.81
C GLU A 172 3.71 4.96 -33.09
N ILE A 173 3.38 5.01 -31.79
CA ILE A 173 3.18 3.79 -31.00
C ILE A 173 1.82 3.20 -31.35
N LYS A 174 1.76 1.89 -31.55
CA LYS A 174 0.51 1.14 -31.64
C LYS A 174 0.38 0.19 -30.47
N VAL A 175 -0.82 0.14 -29.90
CA VAL A 175 -1.17 -0.81 -28.84
C VAL A 175 -2.39 -1.59 -29.30
N ASN A 176 -2.27 -2.91 -29.34
CA ASN A 176 -3.29 -3.84 -29.83
C ASN A 176 -3.84 -3.44 -31.22
N GLY A 177 -2.93 -3.04 -32.12
CA GLY A 177 -3.25 -2.62 -33.49
C GLY A 177 -3.83 -1.21 -33.63
N VAL A 178 -3.99 -0.46 -32.54
CA VAL A 178 -4.48 0.93 -32.54
C VAL A 178 -3.32 1.89 -32.33
N GLU A 179 -3.13 2.80 -33.28
CA GLU A 179 -2.18 3.91 -33.16
C GLU A 179 -2.65 4.90 -32.11
N ILE A 180 -1.79 5.20 -31.15
CA ILE A 180 -2.12 6.08 -30.03
C ILE A 180 -1.48 7.46 -30.23
N THR A 181 -2.23 8.53 -29.93
CA THR A 181 -1.67 9.89 -29.88
C THR A 181 -1.24 10.22 -28.45
N GLU A 182 0.03 10.57 -28.29
CA GLU A 182 0.67 10.73 -26.99
C GLU A 182 0.99 12.20 -26.65
N PRO A 183 0.01 13.01 -26.20
CA PRO A 183 0.21 14.44 -25.96
C PRO A 183 1.15 14.76 -24.79
N TYR A 184 1.53 13.74 -24.01
CA TYR A 184 2.46 13.86 -22.89
C TYR A 184 3.93 13.69 -23.31
N VAL A 185 4.21 13.25 -24.54
CA VAL A 185 5.58 13.17 -25.05
C VAL A 185 6.18 14.57 -25.13
N LYS A 186 7.44 14.70 -24.70
CA LYS A 186 8.14 15.97 -24.70
C LYS A 186 8.19 16.57 -26.12
N PRO A 187 7.84 17.85 -26.30
CA PRO A 187 7.91 18.50 -27.60
C PRO A 187 9.30 18.37 -28.25
N GLY A 188 9.32 17.92 -29.50
CA GLY A 188 10.54 17.68 -30.27
C GLY A 188 11.00 16.22 -30.30
N ASP A 189 10.48 15.39 -29.39
CA ASP A 189 10.73 13.95 -29.41
C ASP A 189 9.75 13.23 -30.35
N ALA A 190 10.23 12.13 -30.93
CA ALA A 190 9.39 11.17 -31.64
C ALA A 190 8.89 10.08 -30.67
N PRO A 191 7.69 9.51 -30.87
CA PRO A 191 7.15 8.49 -29.99
C PRO A 191 8.09 7.29 -29.77
N SER A 192 8.67 6.74 -30.82
CA SER A 192 9.59 5.59 -30.68
C SER A 192 11.08 5.96 -30.66
N GLU A 193 11.46 7.20 -30.99
CA GLU A 193 12.85 7.64 -31.16
C GLU A 193 13.68 6.74 -32.09
N GLY A 194 13.13 6.39 -33.26
CA GLY A 194 13.82 5.54 -34.23
C GLY A 194 13.83 4.05 -33.88
N LYS A 195 13.38 3.67 -32.69
CA LYS A 195 13.43 2.29 -32.22
C LYS A 195 12.26 1.49 -32.77
N LYS A 196 12.56 0.55 -33.67
CA LYS A 196 11.62 -0.49 -34.07
C LYS A 196 11.51 -1.58 -33.00
N PHE A 197 10.29 -1.96 -32.66
CA PHE A 197 9.98 -3.12 -31.82
C PHE A 197 8.55 -3.61 -32.09
N ASP A 198 8.31 -4.88 -31.81
CA ASP A 198 7.03 -5.55 -31.97
C ASP A 198 7.01 -6.67 -30.91
N ILE A 199 6.29 -6.43 -29.81
CA ILE A 199 6.33 -7.29 -28.62
C ILE A 199 4.93 -7.53 -28.08
N VAL A 200 4.76 -8.65 -27.38
CA VAL A 200 3.61 -8.89 -26.51
C VAL A 200 4.09 -8.82 -25.07
N VAL A 201 3.48 -7.94 -24.27
CA VAL A 201 3.85 -7.78 -22.87
C VAL A 201 3.57 -9.09 -22.12
N PRO A 202 4.58 -9.72 -21.48
CA PRO A 202 4.37 -10.97 -20.78
C PRO A 202 3.38 -10.87 -19.61
N ALA A 203 2.83 -12.01 -19.21
CA ALA A 203 1.97 -12.09 -18.03
C ALA A 203 2.70 -11.56 -16.78
N GLY A 204 1.98 -10.76 -15.97
CA GLY A 204 2.51 -10.19 -14.72
C GLY A 204 3.57 -9.10 -14.92
N ARG A 205 3.73 -8.56 -16.12
CA ARG A 205 4.70 -7.51 -16.47
C ARG A 205 4.02 -6.33 -17.16
N VAL A 206 4.67 -5.17 -17.18
CA VAL A 206 4.20 -3.96 -17.88
C VAL A 206 5.30 -3.41 -18.79
N TRP A 207 4.91 -2.86 -19.93
CA TRP A 207 5.82 -2.13 -20.81
C TRP A 207 5.78 -0.65 -20.46
N VAL A 208 6.92 -0.05 -20.14
CA VAL A 208 7.02 1.32 -19.63
C VAL A 208 7.97 2.16 -20.46
N MET A 209 7.62 3.43 -20.66
CA MET A 209 8.41 4.39 -21.43
C MET A 209 8.50 5.72 -20.70
N GLY A 210 9.61 6.44 -20.89
CA GLY A 210 9.75 7.82 -20.43
C GLY A 210 8.99 8.79 -21.33
N ASP A 211 8.55 9.92 -20.79
CA ASP A 211 7.88 10.97 -21.57
C ASP A 211 8.87 11.84 -22.35
N HIS A 212 10.12 11.95 -21.86
CA HIS A 212 11.27 12.45 -22.62
C HIS A 212 11.91 11.25 -23.33
N ARG A 213 11.32 10.87 -24.45
CA ARG A 213 11.66 9.66 -25.21
C ARG A 213 13.13 9.61 -25.58
N SER A 214 13.72 10.74 -25.95
CA SER A 214 15.12 10.86 -26.40
C SER A 214 16.14 10.76 -25.26
N ASP A 215 15.74 10.98 -24.01
CA ASP A 215 16.59 10.93 -22.80
C ASP A 215 16.08 9.90 -21.77
N SER A 216 15.50 8.79 -22.25
CA SER A 216 14.95 7.75 -21.40
C SER A 216 15.50 6.37 -21.74
N SER A 217 16.31 5.82 -20.83
CA SER A 217 16.63 4.39 -20.78
C SER A 217 15.46 3.64 -20.15
N ASP A 218 14.53 3.18 -20.98
CA ASP A 218 13.29 2.50 -20.60
C ASP A 218 13.15 1.14 -21.30
N SER A 219 11.95 0.55 -21.29
CA SER A 219 11.70 -0.79 -21.85
C SER A 219 12.26 -0.99 -23.25
N ARG A 220 12.23 0.05 -24.11
CA ARG A 220 12.73 0.00 -25.48
C ARG A 220 14.21 -0.38 -25.58
N TRP A 221 15.02 0.10 -24.65
CA TRP A 221 16.48 -0.05 -24.68
C TRP A 221 16.98 -1.24 -23.85
N HIS A 222 16.13 -1.75 -22.96
CA HIS A 222 16.44 -2.90 -22.11
C HIS A 222 15.82 -4.22 -22.61
N ASP A 223 15.18 -4.20 -23.79
CA ASP A 223 14.59 -5.40 -24.38
C ASP A 223 15.47 -6.06 -25.46
N ASP A 224 15.43 -7.38 -25.50
CA ASP A 224 16.04 -8.24 -26.51
C ASP A 224 15.14 -8.49 -27.74
N GLY A 225 13.98 -7.84 -27.80
CA GLY A 225 12.97 -7.97 -28.85
C GLY A 225 11.84 -8.95 -28.52
N THR A 226 11.83 -9.55 -27.33
CA THR A 226 10.77 -10.48 -26.90
C THR A 226 9.71 -9.84 -26.01
N GLY A 227 9.97 -8.63 -25.50
CA GLY A 227 9.20 -7.99 -24.44
C GLY A 227 9.51 -8.52 -23.04
N ALA A 228 10.28 -9.60 -22.89
CA ALA A 228 10.52 -10.25 -21.60
C ALA A 228 11.60 -9.57 -20.75
N THR A 229 12.60 -8.98 -21.39
CA THR A 229 13.72 -8.32 -20.69
C THR A 229 13.45 -6.83 -20.44
N GLY A 230 12.79 -6.15 -21.38
CA GLY A 230 12.48 -4.74 -21.25
C GLY A 230 11.21 -4.44 -20.46
N SER A 231 10.31 -5.40 -20.28
CA SER A 231 9.14 -5.16 -19.41
C SER A 231 9.52 -5.18 -17.92
N VAL A 232 8.69 -4.53 -17.10
CA VAL A 232 8.88 -4.44 -15.65
C VAL A 232 7.93 -5.42 -14.95
N PRO A 233 8.42 -6.30 -14.08
CA PRO A 233 7.57 -7.14 -13.23
C PRO A 233 6.62 -6.30 -12.36
N MET A 234 5.34 -6.68 -12.29
CA MET A 234 4.36 -5.94 -11.49
C MET A 234 4.67 -5.93 -9.98
N ASP A 235 5.36 -6.96 -9.48
CA ASP A 235 5.81 -7.04 -8.09
C ASP A 235 6.98 -6.11 -7.77
N LYS A 236 7.63 -5.54 -8.78
CA LYS A 236 8.64 -4.48 -8.64
C LYS A 236 8.07 -3.07 -8.64
N ILE A 237 6.77 -2.92 -8.92
CA ILE A 237 6.10 -1.63 -8.91
C ILE A 237 5.78 -1.25 -7.46
N VAL A 238 6.38 -0.17 -6.99
CA VAL A 238 6.16 0.38 -5.65
C VAL A 238 4.79 1.04 -5.56
N GLY A 239 4.40 1.75 -6.61
CA GLY A 239 3.12 2.42 -6.65
C GLY A 239 2.90 3.31 -7.87
N ARG A 240 1.69 3.87 -7.97
CA ARG A 240 1.32 4.86 -8.98
C ARG A 240 1.55 6.28 -8.47
N ALA A 241 2.27 7.10 -9.24
CA ALA A 241 2.41 8.52 -8.99
C ALA A 241 1.07 9.27 -9.23
N LEU A 242 0.69 10.11 -8.28
CA LEU A 242 -0.60 10.82 -8.28
C LEU A 242 -0.45 12.34 -8.34
N PHE A 243 0.52 12.90 -7.61
CA PHE A 243 0.70 14.35 -7.51
C PHE A 243 2.18 14.71 -7.56
N VAL A 244 2.50 15.85 -8.19
CA VAL A 244 3.68 16.64 -7.83
C VAL A 244 3.26 17.58 -6.70
N VAL A 245 3.98 17.57 -5.58
CA VAL A 245 3.66 18.38 -4.39
C VAL A 245 4.71 19.42 -4.05
N TRP A 246 5.86 19.37 -4.73
CA TRP A 246 6.93 20.34 -4.63
C TRP A 246 7.74 20.34 -5.94
N PRO A 247 8.23 21.49 -6.43
CA PRO A 247 8.11 22.83 -5.82
C PRO A 247 6.68 23.40 -5.89
N ILE A 248 6.36 24.38 -5.04
CA ILE A 248 4.96 24.85 -4.84
C ILE A 248 4.36 25.44 -6.12
N ASP A 249 5.20 26.03 -6.98
CA ASP A 249 4.86 26.56 -8.30
C ASP A 249 4.60 25.48 -9.36
N HIS A 250 4.92 24.22 -9.07
CA HIS A 250 4.71 23.07 -9.95
C HIS A 250 3.78 22.00 -9.36
N VAL A 251 2.95 22.37 -8.38
CA VAL A 251 1.95 21.43 -7.82
C VAL A 251 0.94 21.05 -8.90
N THR A 252 0.90 19.78 -9.26
CA THR A 252 0.03 19.26 -10.31
C THR A 252 -0.46 17.85 -10.03
N TRP A 253 -1.60 17.50 -10.63
CA TRP A 253 -2.16 16.16 -10.59
C TRP A 253 -1.69 15.35 -11.80
N LEU A 254 -1.14 14.16 -11.54
CA LEU A 254 -0.68 13.21 -12.55
C LEU A 254 -1.86 12.30 -12.95
N GLY A 255 -2.73 12.86 -13.78
CA GLY A 255 -3.87 12.16 -14.37
C GLY A 255 -3.44 11.09 -15.39
N VAL A 256 -4.35 10.14 -15.64
CA VAL A 256 -4.21 9.22 -16.77
C VAL A 256 -4.70 9.94 -18.03
N PRO A 257 -3.93 9.94 -19.14
CA PRO A 257 -4.37 10.47 -20.42
C PRO A 257 -5.38 9.51 -21.05
N GLU A 258 -6.59 9.41 -20.50
CA GLU A 258 -7.58 8.38 -20.88
C GLU A 258 -7.90 8.40 -22.37
N ARG A 259 -7.88 9.58 -23.01
CA ARG A 259 -8.12 9.72 -24.45
C ARG A 259 -7.07 9.03 -25.32
N THR A 260 -5.82 8.95 -24.86
CA THR A 260 -4.73 8.29 -25.60
C THR A 260 -5.00 6.80 -25.78
N PHE A 261 -5.61 6.16 -24.77
CA PHE A 261 -5.84 4.71 -24.76
C PHE A 261 -7.30 4.31 -24.87
N ALA A 262 -8.22 5.27 -25.08
CA ALA A 262 -9.66 5.03 -25.06
C ALA A 262 -10.13 4.04 -26.13
N GLU A 263 -9.49 4.07 -27.29
CA GLU A 263 -9.83 3.21 -28.44
C GLU A 263 -9.03 1.91 -28.45
N VAL A 264 -8.06 1.75 -27.54
CA VAL A 264 -7.21 0.56 -27.46
C VAL A 264 -8.01 -0.60 -26.87
N PRO A 265 -8.25 -1.68 -27.64
CA PRO A 265 -9.02 -2.81 -27.14
C PRO A 265 -8.28 -3.55 -26.01
N SER A 266 -9.02 -4.43 -25.32
CA SER A 266 -8.40 -5.40 -24.43
C SER A 266 -7.53 -6.38 -25.24
N PRO A 267 -6.43 -6.90 -24.67
CA PRO A 267 -5.56 -7.81 -25.38
C PRO A 267 -6.31 -9.08 -25.79
N THR A 268 -6.04 -9.56 -27.01
CA THR A 268 -6.70 -10.76 -27.58
C THR A 268 -6.27 -12.04 -26.87
N THR A 269 -5.14 -12.02 -26.17
CA THR A 269 -4.65 -13.14 -25.34
C THR A 269 -4.99 -12.88 -23.87
N PRO A 270 -5.83 -13.71 -23.22
CA PRO A 270 -6.21 -13.49 -21.83
C PRO A 270 -5.01 -13.61 -20.88
N SER A 271 -4.75 -12.53 -20.14
CA SER A 271 -3.82 -12.51 -19.00
C SER A 271 -4.32 -13.46 -17.92
N THR A 272 -3.60 -14.54 -17.68
CA THR A 272 -3.88 -15.40 -16.51
C THR A 272 -3.33 -14.68 -15.29
N ARG A 273 -4.19 -13.97 -14.55
CA ARG A 273 -3.86 -13.44 -13.21
C ARG A 273 -3.30 -14.59 -12.38
N PRO A 274 -2.14 -14.46 -11.70
CA PRO A 274 -1.71 -15.47 -10.75
C PRO A 274 -2.70 -15.42 -9.58
N THR A 275 -3.66 -16.34 -9.60
CA THR A 275 -4.50 -16.59 -8.43
C THR A 275 -3.61 -17.23 -7.38
N GLY A 276 -3.48 -16.56 -6.24
CA GLY A 276 -2.78 -17.10 -5.08
C GLY A 276 -3.28 -18.50 -4.78
N LYS A 277 -2.34 -19.43 -4.59
CA LYS A 277 -2.57 -20.84 -4.32
C LYS A 277 -3.49 -21.02 -3.10
N SER A 278 -4.76 -21.34 -3.32
CA SER A 278 -5.54 -22.11 -2.35
C SER A 278 -5.19 -23.58 -2.56
N THR A 279 -4.20 -24.06 -1.81
CA THR A 279 -3.87 -25.48 -1.74
C THR A 279 -4.88 -26.16 -0.82
N LEU A 280 -5.99 -26.63 -1.39
CA LEU A 280 -6.74 -27.73 -0.78
C LEU A 280 -6.44 -28.99 -1.58
N ASN A 281 -5.50 -29.79 -1.06
CA ASN A 281 -5.25 -31.15 -1.54
C ASN A 281 -6.53 -31.98 -1.50
N PRO A 282 -6.87 -32.74 -2.55
CA PRO A 282 -7.55 -34.01 -2.40
C PRO A 282 -6.51 -35.14 -2.25
N ALA A 283 -6.75 -36.00 -1.26
CA ALA A 283 -5.95 -37.20 -0.96
C ALA A 283 -5.86 -38.19 -2.15
N PRO A 284 -4.86 -39.09 -2.18
CA PRO A 284 -4.55 -39.92 -3.35
C PRO A 284 -5.39 -41.20 -3.38
N GLY A 285 -6.00 -41.51 -4.52
CA GLY A 285 -6.68 -42.78 -4.72
C GLY A 285 -6.88 -43.11 -6.20
N GLY A 286 -5.96 -43.86 -6.79
CA GLY A 286 -6.12 -44.40 -8.15
C GLY A 286 -4.84 -45.05 -8.68
N LYS A 287 -4.78 -46.39 -8.66
CA LYS A 287 -3.68 -47.22 -9.17
C LYS A 287 -3.40 -46.98 -10.67
N PRO A 288 -2.16 -47.22 -11.14
CA PRO A 288 -1.82 -47.13 -12.56
C PRO A 288 -2.25 -48.38 -13.34
N SER A 289 -2.93 -48.19 -14.47
CA SER A 289 -3.07 -49.22 -15.50
C SER A 289 -1.95 -49.04 -16.52
N ALA A 290 -1.10 -50.04 -16.63
CA ALA A 290 -0.06 -50.13 -17.64
C ALA A 290 -0.67 -50.34 -19.04
N SER A 291 -0.16 -49.64 -20.04
CA SER A 291 -0.35 -50.01 -21.45
C SER A 291 0.99 -49.99 -22.17
N THR A 292 1.45 -51.19 -22.47
CA THR A 292 2.66 -51.58 -23.19
C THR A 292 2.68 -51.02 -24.62
N THR A 293 3.77 -50.34 -24.95
CA THR A 293 4.25 -50.06 -26.30
C THR A 293 4.46 -51.37 -27.08
N LYS A 294 3.84 -51.51 -28.25
CA LYS A 294 4.22 -52.52 -29.25
C LYS A 294 4.70 -51.80 -30.51
N VAL A 295 5.99 -51.94 -30.78
CA VAL A 295 6.66 -51.63 -32.05
C VAL A 295 6.57 -52.87 -32.94
N ALA A 296 6.16 -52.68 -34.20
CA ALA A 296 6.38 -53.58 -35.34
C ALA A 296 6.19 -52.73 -36.60
N SER A 297 7.28 -52.40 -37.30
CA SER A 297 7.80 -53.09 -38.51
C SER A 297 7.43 -52.32 -39.77
#